data_AF-A0A800M406-F1
#
_entry.id   AF-A0A800M406-F1
#
_cell.length_a   1.000
_cell.length_b   1.000
_cell.length_c   1.000
_cell.angle_alpha   90.00
_cell.angle_beta   90.00
_cell.angle_gamma   90.00
#
_symmetry.space_group_name_H-M   'P 1'
#
loop_
_entity.id
_entity.type
_entity.pdbx_description
1 polymer ?
#
loop_
_entity_poly.entity_id
_entity_poly.type
_entity_poly.pdbx_seq_one_letter_code
_entity_poly.pdbx_strand_id
1 'polypeptide(L)'
;MRDRLANDGYAAAAAFLHDQRPEVREEAAYVFARSEGGAAVTPALREAFDAGTGDPARVHLARAIAALNSDDDTDRLADALANDPDWRTRVAAATGLADRLRQPTARGALVRALDDGVHHVRVAAASALASDGPLPQEYLDRLETWVAARDTADWHAGAALLPALVRGGRLGPAQAWLDRHAAPFARASGLAAFAFATDDASLERLTTLATDTDSRIRNAALTALASRWRRGRSNALAARLFVPLRAAVESGDPAAVTLAAPVFADSLFVMYEAPSVLRAAYRQLEAPADLEAMVALLNAIGQVRDAGEIDFLLDIAIAGQEPALRRAAAPRLDRLRGRRSSRPRGRVDGPTTRALRRSLRPDPRAGRPRRPGRANRAGRRRPAAGDRAPRSRPGRRRSAQHPRPPELRRALQRPVRAAHGDGRGRSGRAPPA
;
A
#
# COMPACT_ATOMS: atom_id res chain seq x y z
N MET A 1 -29.02 -19.79 1.06
CA MET A 1 -28.42 -21.03 1.60
C MET A 1 -26.99 -20.80 2.09
N ARG A 2 -26.08 -20.22 1.27
CA ARG A 2 -24.73 -19.83 1.72
C ARG A 2 -24.74 -18.91 2.95
N ASP A 3 -25.62 -17.90 2.96
CA ASP A 3 -25.70 -16.96 4.09
C ASP A 3 -26.24 -17.62 5.38
N ARG A 4 -27.14 -18.61 5.24
CA ARG A 4 -27.61 -19.40 6.40
C ARG A 4 -26.51 -20.28 6.96
N LEU A 5 -25.78 -20.99 6.09
CA LEU A 5 -24.65 -21.82 6.51
C LEU A 5 -23.53 -20.98 7.17
N ALA A 6 -23.31 -19.75 6.68
CA ALA A 6 -22.39 -18.82 7.31
C ALA A 6 -22.90 -18.40 8.70
N ASN A 7 -24.18 -18.04 8.82
CA ASN A 7 -24.79 -17.64 10.11
C ASN A 7 -24.80 -18.78 11.13
N ASP A 8 -25.12 -20.00 10.73
CA ASP A 8 -25.08 -21.18 11.62
C ASP A 8 -23.65 -21.46 12.09
N GLY A 9 -22.66 -21.28 11.20
CA GLY A 9 -21.25 -21.36 11.53
C GLY A 9 -20.81 -20.29 12.55
N TYR A 10 -21.28 -19.05 12.40
CA TYR A 10 -20.99 -17.98 13.35
C TYR A 10 -21.66 -18.20 14.71
N ALA A 11 -22.91 -18.69 14.73
CA ALA A 11 -23.57 -19.02 15.99
C ALA A 11 -22.84 -20.16 16.73
N ALA A 12 -22.39 -21.18 16.00
CA ALA A 12 -21.59 -22.26 16.57
C ALA A 12 -20.25 -21.76 17.12
N ALA A 13 -19.53 -20.91 16.38
CA ALA A 13 -18.28 -20.31 16.84
C ALA A 13 -18.49 -19.40 18.06
N ALA A 14 -19.59 -18.64 18.10
CA ALA A 14 -19.89 -17.74 19.22
C ALA A 14 -20.08 -18.50 20.54
N ALA A 15 -20.64 -19.72 20.49
CA ALA A 15 -20.78 -20.57 21.67
C ALA A 15 -19.44 -20.97 22.32
N PHE A 16 -18.33 -20.91 21.56
CA PHE A 16 -16.99 -21.24 22.03
C PHE A 16 -16.18 -20.03 22.52
N LEU A 17 -16.72 -18.81 22.43
CA LEU A 17 -16.05 -17.60 22.93
C LEU A 17 -15.86 -17.58 24.45
N HIS A 18 -16.60 -18.41 25.18
CA HIS A 18 -16.49 -18.57 26.63
C HIS A 18 -16.06 -19.99 27.05
N ASP A 19 -15.47 -20.78 26.12
CA ASP A 19 -14.89 -22.09 26.47
C ASP A 19 -13.81 -21.91 27.55
N GLN A 20 -13.68 -22.87 28.46
CA GLN A 20 -12.69 -22.81 29.54
C GLN A 20 -11.25 -22.83 29.00
N ARG A 21 -11.03 -23.41 27.82
CA ARG A 21 -9.73 -23.54 27.17
C ARG A 21 -9.39 -22.28 26.36
N PRO A 22 -8.30 -21.56 26.67
CA PRO A 22 -7.89 -20.36 25.95
C PRO A 22 -7.71 -20.59 24.45
N GLU A 23 -7.20 -21.76 24.04
CA GLU A 23 -6.94 -22.06 22.63
C GLU A 23 -8.24 -22.16 21.83
N VAL A 24 -9.31 -22.66 22.47
CA VAL A 24 -10.63 -22.76 21.82
C VAL A 24 -11.28 -21.39 21.69
N ARG A 25 -11.14 -20.53 22.70
CA ARG A 25 -11.59 -19.13 22.62
C ARG A 25 -10.82 -18.38 21.53
N GLU A 26 -9.51 -18.59 21.42
CA GLU A 26 -8.66 -17.96 20.41
C GLU A 26 -9.08 -18.37 18.99
N GLU A 27 -9.26 -19.66 18.72
CA GLU A 27 -9.73 -20.15 17.41
C GLU A 27 -11.15 -19.66 17.09
N ALA A 28 -12.04 -19.63 18.08
CA ALA A 28 -13.38 -19.07 17.91
C ALA A 28 -13.31 -17.57 17.54
N ALA A 29 -12.51 -16.78 18.26
CA ALA A 29 -12.29 -15.37 17.98
C ALA A 29 -11.61 -15.15 16.61
N TYR A 30 -10.68 -16.03 16.21
CA TYR A 30 -9.98 -15.97 14.94
C TYR A 30 -10.94 -16.01 13.75
N VAL A 31 -11.98 -16.86 13.81
CA VAL A 31 -13.04 -16.94 12.79
C VAL A 31 -13.66 -15.57 12.55
N PHE A 32 -14.00 -14.85 13.63
CA PHE A 32 -14.64 -13.54 13.55
C PHE A 32 -13.70 -12.44 13.05
N ALA A 33 -12.41 -12.50 13.42
CA ALA A 33 -11.40 -11.55 12.94
C ALA A 33 -11.16 -11.63 11.41
N ARG A 34 -11.59 -12.70 10.76
CA ARG A 34 -11.42 -12.94 9.31
C ARG A 34 -12.71 -12.76 8.52
N SER A 35 -13.85 -12.60 9.18
CA SER A 35 -15.16 -12.49 8.55
C SER A 35 -15.64 -11.04 8.44
N GLU A 36 -16.37 -10.73 7.36
CA GLU A 36 -17.06 -9.45 7.16
C GLU A 36 -18.51 -9.45 7.73
N GLY A 37 -18.89 -10.47 8.50
CA GLY A 37 -20.25 -10.67 9.01
C GLY A 37 -20.28 -10.96 10.51
N GLY A 38 -21.49 -10.95 11.09
CA GLY A 38 -21.68 -11.32 12.50
C GLY A 38 -22.49 -10.35 13.35
N ALA A 39 -23.31 -9.47 12.77
CA ALA A 39 -24.14 -8.55 13.56
C ALA A 39 -24.99 -9.25 14.63
N ALA A 40 -25.45 -10.48 14.36
CA ALA A 40 -26.22 -11.29 15.31
C ALA A 40 -25.40 -11.78 16.52
N VAL A 41 -24.07 -11.86 16.40
CA VAL A 41 -23.17 -12.30 17.47
C VAL A 41 -22.41 -11.14 18.13
N THR A 42 -22.69 -9.90 17.74
CA THR A 42 -22.07 -8.70 18.33
C THR A 42 -22.12 -8.66 19.86
N PRO A 43 -23.27 -8.96 20.52
CA PRO A 43 -23.30 -8.98 21.98
C PRO A 43 -22.29 -9.98 22.58
N ALA A 44 -22.21 -11.19 22.03
CA ALA A 44 -21.29 -12.23 22.48
C ALA A 44 -19.82 -11.84 22.25
N LEU A 45 -19.50 -11.17 21.14
CA LEU A 45 -18.15 -10.65 20.88
C LEU A 45 -17.74 -9.59 21.90
N ARG A 46 -18.64 -8.65 22.21
CA ARG A 46 -18.40 -7.60 23.22
C ARG A 46 -18.25 -8.20 24.61
N GLU A 47 -19.13 -9.12 24.99
CA GLU A 47 -19.07 -9.83 26.26
C GLU A 47 -17.75 -10.61 26.40
N ALA A 48 -17.36 -11.38 25.39
CA ALA A 48 -16.11 -12.13 25.39
C ALA A 48 -14.87 -11.23 25.47
N PHE A 49 -14.91 -10.06 24.84
CA PHE A 49 -13.84 -9.07 24.93
C PHE A 49 -13.73 -8.45 26.34
N ASP A 50 -14.87 -8.16 26.95
CA ASP A 50 -14.95 -7.53 28.27
C ASP A 50 -14.65 -8.52 29.42
N ALA A 51 -14.73 -9.83 29.17
CA ALA A 51 -14.57 -10.89 30.17
C ALA A 51 -13.16 -11.00 30.81
N GLY A 52 -12.10 -10.46 30.18
CA GLY A 52 -10.77 -10.45 30.79
C GLY A 52 -9.66 -9.90 29.92
N THR A 53 -8.63 -9.32 30.54
CA THR A 53 -7.41 -8.84 29.88
C THR A 53 -6.36 -9.96 29.79
N GLY A 54 -5.49 -9.91 28.76
CA GLY A 54 -4.40 -10.88 28.60
C GLY A 54 -4.78 -12.25 28.03
N ASP A 55 -6.04 -12.44 27.64
CA ASP A 55 -6.47 -13.62 26.89
C ASP A 55 -5.90 -13.60 25.45
N PRO A 56 -5.28 -14.69 24.94
CA PRO A 56 -4.85 -14.78 23.55
C PRO A 56 -5.95 -14.47 22.52
N ALA A 57 -7.21 -14.77 22.83
CA ALA A 57 -8.36 -14.46 21.98
C ALA A 57 -8.57 -12.95 21.78
N ARG A 58 -8.08 -12.12 22.71
CA ARG A 58 -8.40 -10.68 22.77
C ARG A 58 -7.85 -9.90 21.58
N VAL A 59 -6.73 -10.32 20.99
CA VAL A 59 -6.23 -9.70 19.74
C VAL A 59 -7.19 -9.93 18.57
N HIS A 60 -7.81 -11.10 18.50
CA HIS A 60 -8.77 -11.45 17.47
C HIS A 60 -10.14 -10.79 17.72
N LEU A 61 -10.57 -10.75 18.98
CA LEU A 61 -11.77 -10.03 19.39
C LEU A 61 -11.64 -8.52 19.13
N ALA A 62 -10.48 -7.89 19.41
CA ALA A 62 -10.23 -6.49 19.08
C ALA A 62 -10.41 -6.21 17.58
N ARG A 63 -9.89 -7.11 16.72
CA ARG A 63 -10.06 -7.00 15.26
C ARG A 63 -11.50 -7.20 14.83
N ALA A 64 -12.19 -8.19 15.40
CA ALA A 64 -13.60 -8.45 15.12
C ALA A 64 -14.46 -7.24 15.50
N ILE A 65 -14.27 -6.70 16.70
CA ILE A 65 -14.96 -5.49 17.19
C ILE A 65 -14.64 -4.28 16.30
N ALA A 66 -13.39 -4.09 15.92
CA ALA A 66 -13.01 -3.02 15.00
C ALA A 66 -13.76 -3.12 13.66
N ALA A 67 -13.87 -4.33 13.10
CA ALA A 67 -14.56 -4.62 11.84
C ALA A 67 -16.08 -4.40 11.89
N LEU A 68 -16.70 -4.42 13.09
CA LEU A 68 -18.11 -4.02 13.24
C LEU A 68 -18.35 -2.54 12.92
N ASN A 69 -17.28 -1.72 12.92
CA ASN A 69 -17.31 -0.28 12.64
C ASN A 69 -18.39 0.50 13.43
N SER A 70 -18.71 0.03 14.64
CA SER A 70 -19.65 0.68 15.55
C SER A 70 -18.95 1.73 16.38
N ASP A 71 -19.57 2.91 16.51
CA ASP A 71 -19.08 4.02 17.34
C ASP A 71 -19.12 3.66 18.85
N ASP A 72 -20.06 2.80 19.27
CA ASP A 72 -20.20 2.29 20.64
C ASP A 72 -18.98 1.50 21.16
N ASP A 73 -18.10 1.07 20.25
CA ASP A 73 -16.92 0.27 20.60
C ASP A 73 -15.65 1.11 20.76
N THR A 74 -15.72 2.44 20.58
CA THR A 74 -14.56 3.31 20.71
C THR A 74 -13.95 3.28 22.09
N ASP A 75 -14.76 3.38 23.15
CA ASP A 75 -14.24 3.38 24.53
C ASP A 75 -13.60 2.02 24.88
N ARG A 76 -14.19 0.93 24.39
CA ARG A 76 -13.68 -0.44 24.56
C ARG A 76 -12.32 -0.63 23.87
N LEU A 77 -12.18 -0.14 22.64
CA LEU A 77 -10.89 -0.19 21.93
C LEU A 77 -9.87 0.79 22.54
N ALA A 78 -10.30 1.98 22.99
CA ALA A 78 -9.44 2.95 23.65
C ALA A 78 -8.89 2.43 25.00
N ASP A 79 -9.71 1.73 25.78
CA ASP A 79 -9.30 1.07 27.02
C ASP A 79 -8.29 -0.03 26.73
N ALA A 80 -8.57 -0.92 25.76
CA ALA A 80 -7.64 -1.97 25.39
C ALA A 80 -6.31 -1.42 24.87
N LEU A 81 -6.32 -0.34 24.09
CA LEU A 81 -5.09 0.34 23.66
C LEU A 81 -4.29 0.91 24.84
N ALA A 82 -4.94 1.35 25.92
CA ALA A 82 -4.24 1.91 27.07
C ALA A 82 -3.74 0.83 28.04
N ASN A 83 -4.51 -0.23 28.24
CA ASN A 83 -4.42 -1.08 29.43
C ASN A 83 -4.17 -2.56 29.14
N ASP A 84 -4.31 -3.02 27.88
CA ASP A 84 -4.11 -4.44 27.59
C ASP A 84 -2.65 -4.86 27.81
N PRO A 85 -2.37 -5.95 28.54
CA PRO A 85 -1.00 -6.39 28.78
C PRO A 85 -0.32 -6.91 27.50
N ASP A 86 -1.06 -7.51 26.55
CA ASP A 86 -0.50 -7.94 25.27
C ASP A 86 -0.47 -6.76 24.29
N TRP A 87 0.76 -6.40 23.89
CA TRP A 87 0.98 -5.35 22.91
C TRP A 87 0.31 -5.64 21.55
N ARG A 88 0.07 -6.91 21.21
CA ARG A 88 -0.63 -7.28 19.97
C ARG A 88 -2.09 -6.83 20.00
N THR A 89 -2.75 -6.98 21.14
CA THR A 89 -4.10 -6.45 21.36
C THR A 89 -4.09 -4.93 21.28
N ARG A 90 -3.10 -4.27 21.87
CA ARG A 90 -2.94 -2.80 21.75
C ARG A 90 -2.76 -2.35 20.30
N VAL A 91 -1.95 -3.06 19.50
CA VAL A 91 -1.81 -2.79 18.05
C VAL A 91 -3.13 -2.99 17.31
N ALA A 92 -3.87 -4.07 17.60
CA ALA A 92 -5.17 -4.32 16.99
C ALA A 92 -6.18 -3.22 17.35
N ALA A 93 -6.20 -2.79 18.60
CA ALA A 93 -7.04 -1.69 19.08
C ALA A 93 -6.68 -0.34 18.43
N ALA A 94 -5.39 0.02 18.36
CA ALA A 94 -4.94 1.21 17.65
C ALA A 94 -5.37 1.21 16.19
N THR A 95 -5.20 0.07 15.51
CA THR A 95 -5.64 -0.10 14.11
C THR A 95 -7.16 0.08 13.98
N GLY A 96 -7.94 -0.50 14.89
CA GLY A 96 -9.39 -0.38 14.89
C GLY A 96 -9.91 1.02 15.17
N LEU A 97 -9.13 1.86 15.84
CA LEU A 97 -9.48 3.26 16.09
C LEU A 97 -9.23 4.20 14.90
N ALA A 98 -8.54 3.75 13.84
CA ALA A 98 -8.19 4.58 12.68
C ALA A 98 -9.43 5.19 11.98
N ASP A 99 -10.51 4.44 11.82
CA ASP A 99 -11.73 4.94 11.17
C ASP A 99 -12.64 5.75 12.10
N ARG A 100 -12.24 5.89 13.38
CA ARG A 100 -13.00 6.54 14.45
C ARG A 100 -12.42 7.89 14.87
N LEU A 101 -11.50 8.44 14.07
CA LEU A 101 -10.85 9.72 14.35
C LEU A 101 -11.80 10.93 14.46
N ARG A 102 -13.09 10.81 14.12
CA ARG A 102 -14.09 11.85 14.44
C ARG A 102 -14.37 11.96 15.94
N GLN A 103 -14.18 10.88 16.69
CA GLN A 103 -14.43 10.83 18.12
C GLN A 103 -13.21 11.34 18.92
N PRO A 104 -13.39 12.25 19.89
CA PRO A 104 -12.31 12.71 20.76
C PRO A 104 -11.62 11.58 21.53
N THR A 105 -12.37 10.58 22.01
CA THR A 105 -11.81 9.42 22.72
C THR A 105 -10.80 8.67 21.87
N ALA A 106 -11.14 8.37 20.61
CA ALA A 106 -10.24 7.67 19.69
C ALA A 106 -8.94 8.45 19.48
N ARG A 107 -9.05 9.75 19.15
CA ARG A 107 -7.88 10.62 18.97
C ARG A 107 -7.02 10.69 20.23
N GLY A 108 -7.64 10.94 21.39
CA GLY A 108 -6.95 11.04 22.67
C GLY A 108 -6.24 9.75 23.09
N ALA A 109 -6.84 8.58 22.83
CA ALA A 109 -6.22 7.28 23.08
C ALA A 109 -5.01 7.03 22.18
N LEU A 110 -5.17 7.26 20.87
CA LEU A 110 -4.08 7.09 19.91
C LEU A 110 -2.89 8.02 20.19
N VAL A 111 -3.15 9.27 20.56
CA VAL A 111 -2.08 10.23 20.85
C VAL A 111 -1.34 9.85 22.14
N ARG A 112 -2.02 9.31 23.15
CA ARG A 112 -1.35 8.74 24.33
C ARG A 112 -0.49 7.52 23.96
N ALA A 113 -0.97 6.68 23.05
CA ALA A 113 -0.26 5.48 22.59
C ALA A 113 1.00 5.79 21.76
N LEU A 114 1.21 7.03 21.33
CA LEU A 114 2.50 7.47 20.78
C LEU A 114 3.64 7.38 21.79
N ASP A 115 3.33 7.34 23.09
CA ASP A 115 4.31 7.19 24.17
C ASP A 115 4.33 5.76 24.75
N ASP A 116 3.68 4.78 24.10
CA ASP A 116 3.71 3.37 24.52
C ASP A 116 5.16 2.84 24.55
N GLY A 117 5.50 2.03 25.56
CA GLY A 117 6.83 1.43 25.69
C GLY A 117 7.20 0.51 24.52
N VAL A 118 6.20 -0.06 23.83
CA VAL A 118 6.37 -0.99 22.71
C VAL A 118 6.34 -0.25 21.37
N HIS A 119 7.42 -0.39 20.60
CA HIS A 119 7.58 0.25 19.29
C HIS A 119 6.43 -0.01 18.32
N HIS A 120 5.95 -1.25 18.22
CA HIS A 120 4.85 -1.60 17.31
C HIS A 120 3.54 -0.88 17.64
N VAL A 121 3.26 -0.62 18.92
CA VAL A 121 2.06 0.13 19.34
C VAL A 121 2.17 1.58 18.92
N ARG A 122 3.33 2.22 19.11
CA ARG A 122 3.58 3.59 18.66
C ARG A 122 3.40 3.75 17.15
N VAL A 123 3.95 2.83 16.36
CA VAL A 123 3.81 2.85 14.89
C VAL A 123 2.37 2.65 14.46
N ALA A 124 1.64 1.73 15.10
CA ALA A 124 0.22 1.51 14.82
C ALA A 124 -0.61 2.76 15.16
N ALA A 125 -0.35 3.38 16.31
CA ALA A 125 -1.01 4.61 16.73
C ALA A 125 -0.73 5.78 15.78
N ALA A 126 0.53 5.96 15.39
CA ALA A 126 0.95 6.97 14.42
C ALA A 126 0.28 6.77 13.05
N SER A 127 0.25 5.52 12.56
CA SER A 127 -0.39 5.18 11.28
C SER A 127 -1.90 5.41 11.34
N ALA A 128 -2.55 5.06 12.46
CA ALA A 128 -3.97 5.30 12.67
C ALA A 128 -4.29 6.80 12.72
N LEU A 129 -3.46 7.63 13.36
CA LEU A 129 -3.61 9.10 13.37
C LEU A 129 -3.36 9.72 11.99
N ALA A 130 -2.53 9.09 11.17
CA ALA A 130 -2.27 9.50 9.79
C ALA A 130 -3.19 8.83 8.77
N SER A 131 -4.21 8.11 9.21
CA SER A 131 -5.31 7.66 8.33
C SER A 131 -6.09 8.85 7.77
N ASP A 132 -7.05 8.57 6.90
CA ASP A 132 -7.72 9.61 6.14
C ASP A 132 -8.67 10.46 6.99
N GLY A 133 -8.34 11.73 7.13
CA GLY A 133 -9.18 12.73 7.77
C GLY A 133 -8.36 13.93 8.27
N PRO A 134 -8.94 15.15 8.29
CA PRO A 134 -8.31 16.27 8.95
C PRO A 134 -8.32 16.04 10.47
N LEU A 135 -7.18 16.24 11.11
CA LEU A 135 -7.09 16.31 12.57
C LEU A 135 -7.33 17.76 13.03
N PRO A 136 -7.99 17.98 14.18
CA PRO A 136 -8.07 19.32 14.78
C PRO A 136 -6.67 19.89 15.10
N GLN A 137 -6.55 21.21 15.13
CA GLN A 137 -5.25 21.90 15.30
C GLN A 137 -4.52 21.49 16.57
N GLU A 138 -5.23 21.35 17.69
CA GLU A 138 -4.67 20.90 18.98
C GLU A 138 -3.93 19.55 18.88
N TYR A 139 -4.42 18.64 18.03
CA TYR A 139 -3.79 17.35 17.80
C TYR A 139 -2.57 17.52 16.91
N LEU A 140 -2.65 18.33 15.85
CA LEU A 140 -1.51 18.61 14.97
C LEU A 140 -0.35 19.23 15.75
N ASP A 141 -0.62 20.17 16.65
CA ASP A 141 0.41 20.80 17.50
C ASP A 141 1.08 19.77 18.43
N ARG A 142 0.28 18.84 18.96
CA ARG A 142 0.80 17.73 19.78
C ARG A 142 1.64 16.75 18.95
N LEU A 143 1.20 16.41 17.74
CA LEU A 143 1.97 15.55 16.82
C LEU A 143 3.29 16.21 16.42
N GLU A 144 3.27 17.51 16.11
CA GLU A 144 4.46 18.29 15.80
C GLU A 144 5.46 18.26 16.95
N THR A 145 4.99 18.55 18.17
CA THR A 145 5.81 18.51 19.39
C THR A 145 6.41 17.12 19.60
N TRP A 146 5.60 16.07 19.45
CA TRP A 146 6.05 14.69 19.61
C TRP A 146 7.12 14.31 18.58
N VAL A 147 6.89 14.64 17.30
CA VAL A 147 7.83 14.36 16.19
C VAL A 147 9.15 15.11 16.39
N ALA A 148 9.11 16.35 16.89
CA ALA A 148 10.30 17.15 17.17
C ALA A 148 11.12 16.61 18.36
N ALA A 149 10.45 16.14 19.42
CA ALA A 149 11.11 15.66 20.63
C ALA A 149 11.69 14.24 20.52
N ARG A 150 11.19 13.42 19.58
CA ARG A 150 11.55 12.00 19.51
C ARG A 150 12.95 11.76 18.97
N ASP A 151 13.65 10.75 19.50
CA ASP A 151 14.93 10.27 18.95
C ASP A 151 14.78 9.79 17.50
N THR A 152 15.82 10.03 16.70
CA THR A 152 15.98 9.53 15.32
C THR A 152 15.98 8.00 15.21
N ALA A 153 16.27 7.28 16.29
CA ALA A 153 16.20 5.82 16.30
C ALA A 153 14.77 5.29 16.12
N ASP A 154 13.74 6.04 16.55
CA ASP A 154 12.32 5.64 16.51
C ASP A 154 11.59 6.24 15.30
N TRP A 155 12.27 6.27 14.15
CA TRP A 155 11.82 7.03 12.98
C TRP A 155 10.54 6.49 12.35
N HIS A 156 10.17 5.21 12.52
CA HIS A 156 8.97 4.64 11.88
C HIS A 156 7.68 5.36 12.30
N ALA A 157 7.51 5.62 13.59
CA ALA A 157 6.34 6.34 14.10
C ALA A 157 6.36 7.81 13.67
N GLY A 158 7.52 8.46 13.69
CA GLY A 158 7.68 9.83 13.19
C GLY A 158 7.34 9.96 11.70
N ALA A 159 7.88 9.07 10.87
CA ALA A 159 7.59 9.00 9.44
C ALA A 159 6.09 8.77 9.18
N ALA A 160 5.46 7.86 9.94
CA ALA A 160 4.05 7.56 9.83
C ALA A 160 3.15 8.76 10.16
N LEU A 161 3.57 9.69 11.03
CA LEU A 161 2.81 10.90 11.36
C LEU A 161 2.92 12.02 10.30
N LEU A 162 3.96 12.03 9.47
CA LEU A 162 4.20 13.12 8.54
C LEU A 162 3.03 13.38 7.56
N PRO A 163 2.32 12.37 7.01
CA PRO A 163 1.15 12.64 6.16
C PRO A 163 0.06 13.44 6.85
N ALA A 164 -0.18 13.20 8.16
CA ALA A 164 -1.13 14.00 8.94
C ALA A 164 -0.66 15.45 9.08
N LEU A 165 0.62 15.63 9.43
CA LEU A 165 1.23 16.96 9.56
C LEU A 165 1.17 17.75 8.25
N VAL A 166 1.59 17.14 7.14
CA VAL A 166 1.60 17.79 5.82
C VAL A 166 0.18 18.15 5.38
N ARG A 167 -0.80 17.25 5.51
CA ARG A 167 -2.21 17.57 5.21
C ARG A 167 -2.78 18.66 6.13
N GLY A 168 -2.32 18.72 7.38
CA GLY A 168 -2.65 19.75 8.36
C GLY A 168 -1.90 21.07 8.20
N GLY A 169 -1.10 21.24 7.13
CA GLY A 169 -0.35 22.47 6.86
C GLY A 169 0.95 22.64 7.67
N ARG A 170 1.40 21.60 8.40
CA ARG A 170 2.66 21.61 9.19
C ARG A 170 3.85 21.13 8.36
N LEU A 171 4.11 21.85 7.27
CA LEU A 171 5.17 21.48 6.33
C LEU A 171 6.58 21.67 6.91
N GLY A 172 6.82 22.80 7.59
CA GLY A 172 8.13 23.11 8.20
C GLY A 172 8.61 22.01 9.15
N PRO A 173 7.81 21.57 10.12
CA PRO A 173 8.16 20.43 10.97
C PRO A 173 8.44 19.13 10.22
N ALA A 174 7.66 18.83 9.17
CA ALA A 174 7.91 17.65 8.35
C ALA A 174 9.23 17.74 7.57
N GLN A 175 9.59 18.93 7.09
CA GLN A 175 10.88 19.19 6.44
C GLN A 175 12.04 19.06 7.42
N ALA A 176 11.92 19.70 8.59
CA ALA A 176 12.90 19.59 9.66
C ALA A 176 13.11 18.12 10.07
N TRP A 177 12.04 17.33 10.12
CA TRP A 177 12.13 15.88 10.36
C TRP A 177 12.92 15.15 9.28
N LEU A 178 12.72 15.46 8.00
CA LEU A 178 13.51 14.86 6.92
C LEU A 178 14.99 15.26 7.00
N ASP A 179 15.28 16.52 7.33
CA ASP A 179 16.64 17.05 7.36
C ASP A 179 17.49 16.47 8.50
N ARG A 180 16.88 16.16 9.65
CA ARG A 180 17.58 15.54 10.79
C ARG A 180 17.88 14.04 10.61
N HIS A 181 17.23 13.35 9.68
CA HIS A 181 17.43 11.90 9.48
C HIS A 181 18.42 11.66 8.35
N ALA A 182 19.64 11.19 8.68
CA ALA A 182 20.63 10.81 7.66
C ALA A 182 20.33 9.45 7.00
N ALA A 183 19.64 8.55 7.70
CA ALA A 183 19.38 7.19 7.23
C ALA A 183 18.45 7.19 5.99
N PRO A 184 18.85 6.60 4.85
CA PRO A 184 18.04 6.61 3.63
C PRO A 184 16.65 6.00 3.79
N PHE A 185 16.51 4.94 4.59
CA PHE A 185 15.20 4.32 4.86
C PHE A 185 14.24 5.24 5.59
N ALA A 186 14.73 6.00 6.58
CA ALA A 186 13.92 6.97 7.31
C ALA A 186 13.48 8.11 6.39
N ARG A 187 14.42 8.68 5.61
CA ARG A 187 14.13 9.73 4.64
C ARG A 187 13.11 9.27 3.59
N ALA A 188 13.33 8.11 2.97
CA ALA A 188 12.44 7.53 1.98
C ALA A 188 11.01 7.33 2.54
N SER A 189 10.90 6.86 3.78
CA SER A 189 9.60 6.67 4.44
C SER A 189 8.88 7.99 4.69
N GLY A 190 9.60 9.04 5.08
CA GLY A 190 9.01 10.37 5.30
C GLY A 190 8.61 11.10 4.01
N LEU A 191 9.29 10.84 2.88
CA LEU A 191 9.04 11.52 1.61
C LEU A 191 7.64 11.27 1.05
N ALA A 192 7.02 10.13 1.35
CA ALA A 192 5.66 9.83 0.93
C ALA A 192 4.64 10.89 1.40
N ALA A 193 4.87 11.50 2.57
CA ALA A 193 4.00 12.55 3.10
C ALA A 193 3.96 13.81 2.21
N PHE A 194 5.08 14.12 1.56
CA PHE A 194 5.21 15.30 0.69
C PHE A 194 4.41 15.17 -0.60
N ALA A 195 3.87 13.99 -0.90
CA ALA A 195 2.83 13.86 -1.91
C ALA A 195 1.70 14.87 -1.63
N PHE A 196 1.26 15.01 -0.37
CA PHE A 196 0.10 15.84 -0.03
C PHE A 196 0.36 17.34 0.02
N ALA A 197 1.63 17.76 0.05
CA ALA A 197 1.97 19.18 0.02
C ALA A 197 1.66 19.79 -1.37
N THR A 198 1.30 21.07 -1.39
CA THR A 198 0.89 21.80 -2.61
C THR A 198 1.81 22.96 -2.94
N ASP A 199 2.80 23.24 -2.09
CA ASP A 199 3.74 24.35 -2.25
C ASP A 199 4.88 24.02 -3.22
N ASP A 200 5.46 25.09 -3.76
CA ASP A 200 6.54 25.04 -4.74
C ASP A 200 7.86 24.56 -4.15
N ALA A 201 8.16 24.88 -2.90
CA ALA A 201 9.41 24.49 -2.25
C ALA A 201 9.48 22.97 -2.05
N SER A 202 8.37 22.36 -1.63
CA SER A 202 8.25 20.90 -1.56
C SER A 202 8.31 20.24 -2.92
N LEU A 203 7.77 20.88 -3.96
CA LEU A 203 7.89 20.35 -5.32
C LEU A 203 9.36 20.35 -5.77
N GLU A 204 10.08 21.48 -5.63
CA GLU A 204 11.51 21.56 -5.95
C GLU A 204 12.36 20.54 -5.16
N ARG A 205 12.01 20.33 -3.89
CA ARG A 205 12.69 19.33 -3.08
C ARG A 205 12.46 17.92 -3.61
N LEU A 206 11.22 17.57 -3.99
CA LEU A 206 10.91 16.27 -4.56
C LEU A 206 11.56 16.06 -5.94
N THR A 207 11.61 17.08 -6.80
CA THR A 207 12.28 16.98 -8.11
C THR A 207 13.78 16.78 -7.96
N THR A 208 14.42 17.47 -7.00
CA THR A 208 15.84 17.27 -6.66
C THR A 208 16.09 15.84 -6.16
N LEU A 209 15.27 15.37 -5.22
CA LEU A 209 15.42 14.03 -4.64
C LEU A 209 15.07 12.91 -5.62
N ALA A 210 14.28 13.18 -6.66
CA ALA A 210 14.02 12.23 -7.75
C ALA A 210 15.26 11.96 -8.63
N THR A 211 16.36 12.67 -8.41
CA THR A 211 17.67 12.40 -9.02
C THR A 211 18.74 11.99 -8.00
N ASP A 212 18.34 11.68 -6.76
CA ASP A 212 19.26 11.25 -5.69
C ASP A 212 19.99 9.96 -6.10
N THR A 213 21.24 9.81 -5.68
CA THR A 213 22.05 8.61 -5.98
C THR A 213 21.51 7.38 -5.25
N ASP A 214 20.92 7.56 -4.06
CA ASP A 214 20.26 6.49 -3.33
C ASP A 214 18.90 6.15 -3.96
N SER A 215 18.78 4.93 -4.49
CA SER A 215 17.57 4.48 -5.17
C SER A 215 16.32 4.52 -4.29
N ARG A 216 16.45 4.38 -2.96
CA ARG A 216 15.31 4.40 -2.04
C ARG A 216 14.73 5.81 -1.94
N ILE A 217 15.61 6.81 -1.81
CA ILE A 217 15.23 8.23 -1.76
C ILE A 217 14.63 8.65 -3.09
N ARG A 218 15.31 8.31 -4.19
CA ARG A 218 14.84 8.55 -5.56
C ARG A 218 13.45 7.98 -5.82
N ASN A 219 13.24 6.70 -5.54
CA ASN A 219 11.97 6.03 -5.80
C ASN A 219 10.83 6.55 -4.89
N ALA A 220 11.14 6.91 -3.63
CA ALA A 220 10.17 7.55 -2.75
C ALA A 220 9.76 8.94 -3.28
N ALA A 221 10.72 9.74 -3.75
CA ALA A 221 10.45 11.04 -4.35
C ALA A 221 9.61 10.90 -5.65
N LEU A 222 9.98 9.97 -6.55
CA LEU A 222 9.20 9.67 -7.76
C LEU A 222 7.77 9.22 -7.44
N THR A 223 7.59 8.39 -6.40
CA THR A 223 6.26 7.97 -5.93
C THR A 223 5.41 9.16 -5.45
N ALA A 224 6.04 10.09 -4.72
CA ALA A 224 5.38 11.31 -4.26
C ALA A 224 5.01 12.24 -5.43
N LEU A 225 5.91 12.43 -6.40
CA LEU A 225 5.67 13.20 -7.63
C LEU A 225 4.54 12.59 -8.47
N ALA A 226 4.55 11.27 -8.67
CA ALA A 226 3.50 10.55 -9.38
C ALA A 226 2.13 10.72 -8.70
N SER A 227 2.12 10.73 -7.36
CA SER A 227 0.91 10.97 -6.58
C SER A 227 0.40 12.41 -6.71
N ARG A 228 1.30 13.40 -6.71
CA ARG A 228 0.95 14.80 -6.99
C ARG A 228 0.37 14.97 -8.39
N TRP A 229 1.01 14.37 -9.40
CA TRP A 229 0.51 14.38 -10.78
C TRP A 229 -0.93 13.87 -10.85
N ARG A 230 -1.23 12.73 -10.23
CA ARG A 230 -2.58 12.16 -10.24
C ARG A 230 -3.64 13.07 -9.63
N ARG A 231 -3.30 13.90 -8.64
CA ARG A 231 -4.24 14.83 -7.98
C ARG A 231 -4.40 16.18 -8.68
N GLY A 232 -3.35 16.69 -9.33
CA GLY A 232 -3.30 18.09 -9.79
C GLY A 232 -2.66 18.26 -11.17
N ARG A 233 -3.11 17.49 -12.17
CA ARG A 233 -2.59 17.56 -13.54
C ARG A 233 -2.73 18.97 -14.11
N SER A 234 -1.63 19.53 -14.59
CA SER A 234 -1.60 20.84 -15.26
C SER A 234 -0.36 20.96 -16.14
N ASN A 235 -0.37 21.87 -17.12
CA ASN A 235 0.80 22.17 -17.95
C ASN A 235 1.99 22.69 -17.12
N ALA A 236 1.72 23.54 -16.13
CA ALA A 236 2.75 24.05 -15.24
C ALA A 236 3.44 22.92 -14.44
N LEU A 237 2.64 21.97 -13.93
CA LEU A 237 3.20 20.80 -13.25
C LEU A 237 3.95 19.89 -14.24
N ALA A 238 3.43 19.67 -15.44
CA ALA A 238 4.09 18.85 -16.46
C ALA A 238 5.49 19.41 -16.80
N ALA A 239 5.61 20.72 -17.01
CA ALA A 239 6.88 21.39 -17.29
C ALA A 239 7.91 21.15 -16.17
N ARG A 240 7.48 21.18 -14.91
CA ARG A 240 8.37 20.97 -13.74
C ARG A 240 8.72 19.50 -13.52
N LEU A 241 7.82 18.57 -13.85
CA LEU A 241 8.05 17.14 -13.71
C LEU A 241 8.81 16.53 -14.88
N PHE A 242 8.90 17.22 -16.02
CA PHE A 242 9.50 16.68 -17.23
C PHE A 242 10.94 16.17 -17.00
N VAL A 243 11.83 17.03 -16.49
CA VAL A 243 13.24 16.70 -16.27
C VAL A 243 13.44 15.50 -15.34
N PRO A 244 12.88 15.47 -14.10
CA PRO A 244 13.09 14.34 -13.20
C PRO A 244 12.44 13.04 -13.71
N LEU A 245 11.28 13.11 -14.38
CA LEU A 245 10.65 11.91 -14.95
C LEU A 245 11.45 11.35 -16.13
N ARG A 246 11.96 12.23 -17.00
CA ARG A 246 12.86 11.85 -18.10
C ARG A 246 14.12 11.18 -17.56
N ALA A 247 14.79 11.81 -16.59
CA ALA A 247 15.99 11.24 -15.96
C ALA A 247 15.72 9.86 -15.34
N ALA A 248 14.57 9.68 -14.68
CA ALA A 248 14.17 8.39 -14.13
C ALA A 248 13.94 7.32 -15.22
N VAL A 249 13.30 7.67 -16.33
CA VAL A 249 13.08 6.77 -17.47
C VAL A 249 14.40 6.42 -18.18
N GLU A 250 15.30 7.37 -18.35
CA GLU A 250 16.62 7.19 -19.00
C GLU A 250 17.65 6.52 -18.07
N SER A 251 17.39 6.42 -16.76
CA SER A 251 18.35 5.86 -15.80
C SER A 251 18.63 4.36 -15.99
N GLY A 252 17.74 3.64 -16.66
CA GLY A 252 17.79 2.18 -16.76
C GLY A 252 17.46 1.44 -15.45
N ASP A 253 17.27 2.14 -14.32
CA ASP A 253 16.87 1.51 -13.06
C ASP A 253 15.42 1.00 -13.14
N PRO A 254 15.18 -0.33 -13.05
CA PRO A 254 13.85 -0.88 -13.29
C PRO A 254 12.77 -0.31 -12.37
N ALA A 255 13.13 0.03 -11.12
CA ALA A 255 12.19 0.60 -10.17
C ALA A 255 11.82 2.05 -10.53
N ALA A 256 12.81 2.87 -10.89
CA ALA A 256 12.59 4.26 -11.29
C ALA A 256 11.76 4.33 -12.59
N VAL A 257 12.09 3.48 -13.57
CA VAL A 257 11.35 3.37 -14.84
C VAL A 257 9.90 2.98 -14.59
N THR A 258 9.65 1.97 -13.74
CA THR A 258 8.29 1.48 -13.43
C THR A 258 7.43 2.56 -12.76
N LEU A 259 8.02 3.43 -11.95
CA LEU A 259 7.33 4.54 -11.30
C LEU A 259 7.08 5.73 -12.24
N ALA A 260 8.08 6.09 -13.06
CA ALA A 260 8.04 7.28 -13.90
C ALA A 260 7.27 7.09 -15.22
N ALA A 261 7.43 5.94 -15.87
CA ALA A 261 6.88 5.70 -17.21
C ALA A 261 5.35 5.91 -17.31
N PRO A 262 4.51 5.45 -16.36
CA PRO A 262 3.07 5.68 -16.42
C PRO A 262 2.67 7.16 -16.31
N VAL A 263 3.44 7.97 -15.57
CA VAL A 263 3.21 9.42 -15.44
C VAL A 263 3.64 10.11 -16.72
N PHE A 264 4.81 9.74 -17.22
CA PHE A 264 5.42 10.28 -18.43
C PHE A 264 4.66 9.94 -19.72
N ALA A 265 3.80 8.91 -19.66
CA ALA A 265 2.90 8.53 -20.74
C ALA A 265 1.69 9.47 -20.91
N ASP A 266 1.46 10.38 -19.98
CA ASP A 266 0.33 11.31 -20.07
C ASP A 266 0.48 12.23 -21.28
N SER A 267 -0.62 12.55 -21.95
CA SER A 267 -0.66 13.38 -23.16
C SER A 267 0.00 14.75 -23.00
N LEU A 268 0.04 15.29 -21.78
CA LEU A 268 0.72 16.56 -21.51
C LEU A 268 2.25 16.48 -21.66
N PHE A 269 2.84 15.28 -21.63
CA PHE A 269 4.26 15.07 -21.86
C PHE A 269 4.62 14.83 -23.35
N VAL A 270 3.64 14.69 -24.24
CA VAL A 270 3.87 14.50 -25.68
C VAL A 270 4.64 15.68 -26.27
N MET A 271 4.29 16.90 -25.87
CA MET A 271 4.97 18.13 -26.30
C MET A 271 6.42 18.25 -25.82
N TYR A 272 6.85 17.36 -24.93
CA TYR A 272 8.21 17.29 -24.39
C TYR A 272 8.93 16.01 -24.86
N GLU A 273 8.57 15.45 -26.02
CA GLU A 273 9.24 14.28 -26.61
C GLU A 273 9.15 12.98 -25.78
N ALA A 274 8.20 12.88 -24.85
CA ALA A 274 8.02 11.64 -24.07
C ALA A 274 7.94 10.34 -24.91
N PRO A 275 7.24 10.29 -26.07
CA PRO A 275 7.21 9.06 -26.85
C PRO A 275 8.58 8.57 -27.36
N SER A 276 9.48 9.46 -27.77
CA SER A 276 10.82 9.07 -28.24
C SER A 276 11.68 8.58 -27.08
N VAL A 277 11.63 9.28 -25.94
CA VAL A 277 12.35 8.91 -24.71
C VAL A 277 11.90 7.52 -24.20
N LEU A 278 10.60 7.24 -24.13
CA LEU A 278 10.10 5.94 -23.69
C LEU A 278 10.58 4.78 -24.59
N ARG A 279 10.61 4.98 -25.91
CA ARG A 279 11.12 3.97 -26.85
C ARG A 279 12.63 3.82 -26.75
N ALA A 280 13.37 4.91 -26.54
CA ALA A 280 14.82 4.87 -26.34
C ALA A 280 15.17 4.08 -25.07
N ALA A 281 14.50 4.37 -23.96
CA ALA A 281 14.67 3.65 -22.70
C ALA A 281 14.36 2.15 -22.86
N TYR A 282 13.28 1.78 -23.56
CA TYR A 282 12.94 0.37 -23.79
C TYR A 282 14.07 -0.39 -24.49
N ARG A 283 14.75 0.24 -25.46
CA ARG A 283 15.84 -0.39 -26.23
C ARG A 283 17.14 -0.56 -25.44
N GLN A 284 17.27 0.12 -24.29
CA GLN A 284 18.44 0.02 -23.42
C GLN A 284 18.31 -1.08 -22.36
N LEU A 285 17.12 -1.66 -22.21
CA LEU A 285 16.82 -2.68 -21.22
C LEU A 285 16.91 -4.09 -21.82
N GLU A 286 17.31 -5.05 -21.00
CA GLU A 286 17.51 -6.45 -21.41
C GLU A 286 16.68 -7.43 -20.57
N ALA A 287 15.98 -8.33 -21.25
CA ALA A 287 15.28 -9.43 -20.61
C ALA A 287 16.24 -10.59 -20.26
N PRO A 288 15.99 -11.34 -19.17
CA PRO A 288 14.83 -11.25 -18.28
C PRO A 288 15.00 -10.24 -17.12
N ALA A 289 16.18 -9.65 -16.95
CA ALA A 289 16.50 -8.80 -15.80
C ALA A 289 15.57 -7.59 -15.68
N ASP A 290 15.27 -6.94 -16.80
CA ASP A 290 14.51 -5.70 -16.83
C ASP A 290 13.05 -5.90 -17.28
N LEU A 291 12.56 -7.13 -17.23
CA LEU A 291 11.26 -7.50 -17.81
C LEU A 291 10.11 -6.63 -17.27
N GLU A 292 10.11 -6.33 -15.97
CA GLU A 292 9.07 -5.49 -15.34
C GLU A 292 9.08 -4.07 -15.89
N ALA A 293 10.26 -3.45 -16.00
CA ALA A 293 10.43 -2.10 -16.53
C ALA A 293 10.10 -2.03 -18.02
N MET A 294 10.50 -3.04 -18.80
CA MET A 294 10.13 -3.17 -20.21
C MET A 294 8.59 -3.27 -20.37
N VAL A 295 7.90 -4.04 -19.52
CA VAL A 295 6.43 -4.12 -19.53
C VAL A 295 5.80 -2.77 -19.16
N ALA A 296 6.34 -2.07 -18.15
CA ALA A 296 5.88 -0.74 -17.77
C ALA A 296 6.04 0.27 -18.93
N LEU A 297 7.17 0.26 -19.63
CA LEU A 297 7.41 1.09 -20.80
C LEU A 297 6.46 0.76 -21.95
N LEU A 298 6.18 -0.52 -22.24
CA LEU A 298 5.21 -0.88 -23.28
C LEU A 298 3.79 -0.43 -22.93
N ASN A 299 3.43 -0.49 -21.65
CA ASN A 299 2.17 0.04 -21.16
C ASN A 299 2.09 1.56 -21.31
N ALA A 300 3.18 2.27 -21.04
CA ALA A 300 3.31 3.72 -21.19
C ALA A 300 3.26 4.14 -22.66
N ILE A 301 4.07 3.52 -23.53
CA ILE A 301 4.08 3.75 -24.98
C ILE A 301 2.67 3.54 -25.56
N GLY A 302 1.98 2.48 -25.11
CA GLY A 302 0.58 2.16 -25.38
C GLY A 302 -0.46 3.25 -25.09
N GLN A 303 -0.09 4.27 -24.31
CA GLN A 303 -0.97 5.35 -23.84
C GLN A 303 -0.71 6.70 -24.52
N VAL A 304 0.52 6.94 -24.99
CA VAL A 304 0.97 8.25 -25.52
C VAL A 304 0.30 8.60 -26.85
N ARG A 305 -0.10 7.61 -27.66
CA ARG A 305 -0.85 7.78 -28.92
C ARG A 305 -0.11 8.61 -29.97
N ASP A 306 1.13 8.23 -30.25
CA ASP A 306 1.89 8.85 -31.34
C ASP A 306 1.88 8.00 -32.63
N ALA A 307 2.35 8.58 -33.74
CA ALA A 307 2.33 7.91 -35.03
C ALA A 307 3.26 6.68 -35.08
N GLY A 308 4.37 6.69 -34.33
CA GLY A 308 5.37 5.63 -34.29
C GLY A 308 5.04 4.47 -33.33
N GLU A 309 4.02 4.61 -32.49
CA GLU A 309 3.62 3.63 -31.50
C GLU A 309 3.18 2.30 -32.13
N ILE A 310 2.42 2.35 -33.23
CA ILE A 310 1.86 1.15 -33.85
C ILE A 310 2.96 0.24 -34.37
N ASP A 311 3.89 0.79 -35.14
CA ASP A 311 4.97 0.00 -35.74
C ASP A 311 5.88 -0.58 -34.66
N PHE A 312 6.23 0.24 -33.66
CA PHE A 312 7.03 -0.20 -32.53
C PHE A 312 6.38 -1.35 -31.74
N LEU A 313 5.09 -1.22 -31.40
CA LEU A 313 4.38 -2.28 -30.68
C LEU A 313 4.18 -3.53 -31.55
N LEU A 314 4.01 -3.36 -32.87
CA LEU A 314 3.85 -4.46 -33.82
C LEU A 314 5.13 -5.29 -33.92
N ASP A 315 6.28 -4.63 -34.03
CA ASP A 315 7.59 -5.28 -34.05
C ASP A 315 7.79 -6.14 -32.79
N ILE A 316 7.44 -5.61 -31.62
CA ILE A 316 7.57 -6.35 -30.36
C ILE A 316 6.56 -7.50 -30.26
N ALA A 317 5.32 -7.29 -30.70
CA ALA A 317 4.30 -8.33 -30.66
C ALA A 317 4.63 -9.52 -31.57
N ILE A 318 5.29 -9.28 -32.71
CA ILE A 318 5.65 -10.30 -33.69
C ILE A 318 7.02 -10.91 -33.39
N ALA A 319 8.04 -10.07 -33.25
CA ALA A 319 9.44 -10.49 -33.18
C ALA A 319 10.01 -10.57 -31.75
N GLY A 320 9.25 -10.14 -30.74
CA GLY A 320 9.69 -10.18 -29.35
C GLY A 320 9.95 -11.61 -28.86
N GLN A 321 11.19 -11.87 -28.40
CA GLN A 321 11.60 -13.18 -27.90
C GLN A 321 10.81 -13.59 -26.65
N GLU A 322 10.49 -12.62 -25.78
CA GLU A 322 9.80 -12.86 -24.51
C GLU A 322 8.26 -12.91 -24.63
N PRO A 323 7.60 -14.01 -24.21
CA PRO A 323 6.14 -14.11 -24.21
C PRO A 323 5.42 -13.05 -23.37
N ALA A 324 6.05 -12.56 -22.29
CA ALA A 324 5.48 -11.51 -21.45
C ALA A 324 5.41 -10.16 -22.19
N LEU A 325 6.46 -9.79 -22.95
CA LEU A 325 6.49 -8.57 -23.75
C LEU A 325 5.47 -8.60 -24.87
N ARG A 326 5.32 -9.74 -25.56
CA ARG A 326 4.27 -9.94 -26.57
C ARG A 326 2.86 -9.80 -25.99
N ARG A 327 2.60 -10.42 -24.83
CA ARG A 327 1.31 -10.30 -24.10
C ARG A 327 1.05 -8.88 -23.61
N ALA A 328 2.08 -8.13 -23.25
CA ALA A 328 1.95 -6.72 -22.91
C ALA A 328 1.58 -5.89 -24.14
N ALA A 329 2.25 -6.07 -25.27
CA ALA A 329 2.05 -5.28 -26.50
C ALA A 329 0.69 -5.54 -27.19
N ALA A 330 0.26 -6.79 -27.31
CA ALA A 330 -0.89 -7.16 -28.14
C ALA A 330 -2.22 -6.43 -27.80
N PRO A 331 -2.66 -6.35 -26.53
CA PRO A 331 -3.93 -5.67 -26.22
C PRO A 331 -3.88 -4.15 -26.47
N ARG A 332 -2.69 -3.55 -26.58
CA ARG A 332 -2.55 -2.12 -26.88
C ARG A 332 -2.69 -1.88 -28.38
N LEU A 333 -2.09 -2.73 -29.22
CA LEU A 333 -2.34 -2.75 -30.66
C LEU A 333 -3.82 -2.88 -30.98
N ASP A 334 -4.53 -3.78 -30.30
CA ASP A 334 -5.97 -3.99 -30.51
C ASP A 334 -6.78 -2.72 -30.19
N ARG A 335 -6.45 -2.00 -29.11
CA ARG A 335 -7.10 -0.73 -28.78
C ARG A 335 -6.85 0.35 -29.84
N LEU A 336 -5.63 0.43 -30.37
CA LEU A 336 -5.27 1.39 -31.42
C LEU A 336 -6.00 1.06 -32.75
N ARG A 337 -6.09 -0.23 -33.12
CA ARG A 337 -6.75 -0.70 -34.34
C ARG A 337 -8.28 -0.61 -34.26
N GLY A 338 -8.87 -1.01 -33.12
CA GLY A 338 -10.31 -0.98 -32.88
C GLY A 338 -10.90 0.43 -32.96
N ARG A 339 -10.16 1.46 -32.52
CA ARG A 339 -10.62 2.86 -32.57
C ARG A 339 -10.56 3.49 -33.96
N ARG A 340 -9.67 3.03 -34.85
CA ARG A 340 -9.68 3.45 -36.26
C ARG A 340 -10.90 2.90 -37.01
N SER A 341 -11.42 1.77 -36.56
CA SER A 341 -12.59 1.09 -37.14
C SER A 341 -13.93 1.75 -36.77
N SER A 342 -13.96 2.51 -35.67
CA SER A 342 -15.18 3.16 -35.14
C SER A 342 -15.34 4.63 -35.52
N ARG A 343 -14.46 5.20 -36.34
CA ARG A 343 -14.77 6.50 -36.99
C ARG A 343 -15.84 6.22 -38.05
N PRO A 344 -17.05 6.82 -37.96
CA PRO A 344 -18.04 6.67 -39.02
C PRO A 344 -17.39 7.22 -40.29
N ARG A 345 -17.19 6.37 -41.29
CA ARG A 345 -16.82 6.82 -42.62
C ARG A 345 -17.89 7.84 -43.00
N GLY A 346 -17.49 9.10 -43.09
CA GLY A 346 -18.32 10.18 -43.59
C GLY A 346 -18.96 9.67 -44.87
N ARG A 347 -20.27 9.52 -44.81
CA ARG A 347 -21.11 9.16 -45.94
C ARG A 347 -20.96 10.32 -46.92
N VAL A 348 -20.11 10.15 -47.92
CA VAL A 348 -20.11 11.00 -49.11
C VAL A 348 -21.36 10.57 -49.88
N ASP A 349 -22.48 11.24 -49.60
CA ASP A 349 -23.68 11.13 -50.43
C ASP A 349 -23.40 11.84 -51.76
N GLY A 350 -23.04 11.06 -52.78
CA GLY A 350 -22.99 11.45 -54.18
C GLY A 350 -23.89 10.50 -54.99
N PRO A 351 -24.76 11.00 -55.88
CA PRO A 351 -25.91 10.24 -56.37
C PRO A 351 -25.53 9.44 -57.62
N THR A 352 -25.35 8.12 -57.49
CA THR A 352 -25.59 7.16 -58.60
C THR A 352 -25.26 5.75 -58.14
N THR A 353 -26.23 5.04 -57.56
CA THR A 353 -26.23 3.56 -57.57
C THR A 353 -27.61 3.00 -57.24
N ARG A 354 -28.67 3.60 -57.82
CA ARG A 354 -30.04 3.05 -57.77
C ARG A 354 -30.32 2.03 -58.89
N ALA A 355 -29.36 1.78 -59.78
CA ALA A 355 -29.55 0.95 -60.98
C ALA A 355 -29.09 -0.52 -60.87
N LEU A 356 -28.37 -0.92 -59.80
CA LEU A 356 -27.79 -2.28 -59.70
C LEU A 356 -28.43 -3.20 -58.65
N ARG A 357 -29.54 -2.78 -58.02
CA ARG A 357 -30.25 -3.56 -57.00
C ARG A 357 -31.55 -4.23 -57.47
N ARG A 358 -31.78 -4.34 -58.79
CA ARG A 358 -32.99 -4.98 -59.37
C ARG A 358 -32.77 -6.36 -59.98
N SER A 359 -31.56 -6.90 -60.03
CA SER A 359 -31.27 -8.15 -60.74
C SER A 359 -31.15 -9.42 -59.88
N LEU A 360 -31.43 -9.38 -58.57
CA LEU A 360 -31.36 -10.57 -57.72
C LEU A 360 -32.56 -10.66 -56.77
N ARG A 361 -33.69 -11.17 -57.28
CA ARG A 361 -34.75 -11.79 -56.49
C ARG A 361 -34.96 -13.21 -56.99
N PRO A 362 -34.80 -14.25 -56.14
CA PRO A 362 -35.30 -15.57 -56.45
C PRO A 362 -36.79 -15.69 -56.06
N ASP A 363 -37.48 -16.49 -56.87
CA ASP A 363 -38.89 -16.88 -56.87
C ASP A 363 -39.25 -17.79 -55.66
N PRO A 364 -40.36 -17.58 -54.92
CA PRO A 364 -40.69 -18.39 -53.75
C PRO A 364 -41.72 -19.49 -54.08
N ARG A 365 -41.29 -20.62 -54.65
CA ARG A 365 -42.10 -21.85 -54.70
C ARG A 365 -41.23 -23.11 -54.54
N ALA A 366 -41.81 -24.11 -53.85
CA ALA A 366 -41.23 -25.39 -53.41
C ALA A 366 -40.32 -25.25 -52.16
N GLY A 367 -40.54 -25.89 -51.02
CA GLY A 367 -41.28 -27.10 -50.69
C GLY A 367 -40.68 -27.60 -49.36
N ARG A 368 -41.48 -27.72 -48.29
CA ARG A 368 -41.04 -28.27 -47.00
C ARG A 368 -40.70 -29.75 -47.15
N PRO A 369 -39.69 -30.26 -46.41
CA PRO A 369 -39.81 -31.57 -45.81
C PRO A 369 -39.58 -31.56 -44.30
N ARG A 370 -40.00 -32.69 -43.73
CA ARG A 370 -40.43 -32.94 -42.35
C ARG A 370 -39.27 -33.19 -41.38
N ARG A 371 -39.54 -32.90 -40.10
CA ARG A 371 -38.82 -33.43 -38.93
C ARG A 371 -38.90 -34.96 -38.86
N PRO A 372 -37.83 -35.60 -38.36
CA PRO A 372 -37.94 -36.56 -37.26
C PRO A 372 -37.00 -36.11 -36.13
N GLY A 373 -37.12 -36.45 -34.86
CA GLY A 373 -37.84 -37.49 -34.14
C GLY A 373 -37.02 -37.70 -32.87
N ARG A 374 -37.65 -37.54 -31.69
CA ARG A 374 -37.02 -37.75 -30.38
C ARG A 374 -36.43 -39.15 -30.26
N ALA A 375 -35.27 -39.27 -29.60
CA ALA A 375 -34.89 -40.51 -28.92
C ALA A 375 -34.18 -40.20 -27.60
N ASN A 376 -34.81 -40.67 -26.52
CA ASN A 376 -34.25 -40.86 -25.18
C ASN A 376 -32.97 -41.71 -25.23
N ARG A 377 -32.00 -41.39 -24.37
CA ARG A 377 -31.13 -42.43 -23.80
C ARG A 377 -30.66 -42.07 -22.40
N ALA A 378 -31.21 -42.84 -21.46
CA ALA A 378 -30.73 -42.99 -20.11
C ALA A 378 -29.43 -43.82 -20.07
N GLY A 379 -28.67 -43.60 -19.00
CA GLY A 379 -27.88 -44.65 -18.34
C GLY A 379 -26.43 -44.81 -18.79
N ARG A 380 -25.49 -44.24 -18.02
CA ARG A 380 -24.25 -44.94 -17.66
C ARG A 380 -23.88 -44.67 -16.20
N ARG A 381 -23.83 -45.76 -15.44
CA ARG A 381 -23.33 -45.91 -14.08
C ARG A 381 -21.82 -46.18 -14.10
N ARG A 382 -21.15 -45.71 -13.03
CA ARG A 382 -19.95 -46.24 -12.35
C ARG A 382 -18.56 -46.10 -13.03
N PRO A 383 -17.43 -46.19 -12.26
CA PRO A 383 -17.30 -46.46 -10.82
C PRO A 383 -16.44 -45.47 -10.01
N ALA A 384 -16.49 -45.69 -8.70
CA ALA A 384 -15.70 -45.10 -7.63
C ALA A 384 -14.33 -45.77 -7.45
N ALA A 385 -13.52 -45.12 -6.60
CA ALA A 385 -12.44 -45.66 -5.76
C ALA A 385 -11.16 -46.14 -6.47
N GLY A 386 -10.07 -45.40 -6.19
CA GLY A 386 -8.70 -45.81 -6.42
C GLY A 386 -7.82 -45.20 -5.35
N ASP A 387 -7.35 -46.05 -4.44
CA ASP A 387 -6.46 -45.80 -3.32
C ASP A 387 -5.29 -44.86 -3.64
N ARG A 388 -5.04 -43.91 -2.74
CA ARG A 388 -3.70 -43.32 -2.58
C ARG A 388 -3.30 -43.35 -1.11
N ALA A 389 -2.46 -44.34 -0.82
CA ALA A 389 -1.69 -44.48 0.39
C ALA A 389 -0.82 -43.23 0.69
N PRO A 390 -0.52 -42.97 1.96
CA PRO A 390 0.21 -41.78 2.39
C PRO A 390 1.72 -41.92 2.09
N ARG A 391 2.28 -40.89 1.44
CA ARG A 391 3.73 -40.73 1.32
C ARG A 391 4.30 -40.17 2.61
N SER A 392 4.75 -41.08 3.47
CA SER A 392 5.73 -40.80 4.51
C SER A 392 7.00 -40.23 3.87
N ARG A 393 7.42 -39.04 4.30
CA ARG A 393 8.80 -38.58 4.12
C ARG A 393 9.41 -38.21 5.47
N PRO A 394 10.69 -38.57 5.68
CA PRO A 394 11.26 -38.74 7.00
C PRO A 394 11.82 -37.44 7.55
N GLY A 395 11.89 -37.37 8.87
CA GLY A 395 12.54 -36.32 9.61
C GLY A 395 14.02 -36.17 9.23
N ARG A 396 14.47 -34.92 9.22
CA ARG A 396 15.86 -34.58 9.49
C ARG A 396 15.89 -33.51 10.58
N ARG A 397 16.07 -33.99 11.81
CA ARG A 397 16.79 -33.28 12.85
C ARG A 397 18.20 -33.01 12.32
N ARG A 398 18.61 -31.74 12.28
CA ARG A 398 20.01 -31.35 12.47
C ARG A 398 20.06 -30.09 13.31
N SER A 399 20.24 -30.31 14.60
CA SER A 399 20.90 -29.41 15.52
C SER A 399 22.24 -28.99 14.91
N ALA A 400 22.45 -27.69 14.73
CA ALA A 400 23.77 -27.11 14.57
C ALA A 400 23.91 -26.06 15.68
N GLN A 401 24.52 -26.51 16.78
CA GLN A 401 25.08 -25.66 17.81
C GLN A 401 26.21 -24.85 17.15
N HIS A 402 26.08 -23.53 17.11
CA HIS A 402 27.23 -22.67 16.91
C HIS A 402 27.88 -22.39 18.27
N PRO A 403 29.22 -22.52 18.38
CA PRO A 403 29.94 -22.30 19.62
C PRO A 403 30.05 -20.80 19.94
N ARG A 404 29.81 -20.45 21.20
CA ARG A 404 30.17 -19.14 21.77
C ARG A 404 31.70 -19.01 21.82
N PRO A 405 32.29 -17.86 21.45
CA PRO A 405 33.64 -17.51 21.87
C PRO A 405 33.64 -16.96 23.32
N PRO A 406 34.79 -17.00 24.00
CA PRO A 406 34.89 -16.98 25.45
C PRO A 406 34.81 -15.58 26.07
N GLU A 407 34.35 -15.57 27.31
CA GLU A 407 34.52 -14.46 28.25
C GLU A 407 36.01 -14.10 28.42
N LEU A 408 36.36 -12.84 28.18
CA LEU A 408 37.51 -12.20 28.81
C LEU A 408 36.98 -11.38 29.98
N ARG A 409 36.98 -12.00 31.16
CA ARG A 409 36.72 -11.35 32.45
C ARG A 409 37.98 -11.46 33.31
N ARG A 410 38.34 -10.31 33.92
CA ARG A 410 39.29 -10.07 35.03
C ARG A 410 40.75 -9.83 34.60
N ALA A 411 41.51 -8.90 35.16
CA ALA A 411 41.41 -8.09 36.40
C ALA A 411 42.12 -6.73 36.14
N LEU A 412 41.80 -5.63 36.82
CA LEU A 412 42.31 -5.21 38.15
C LEU A 412 41.50 -3.94 38.51
N GLN A 413 40.68 -3.81 39.57
CA GLN A 413 41.01 -3.70 41.00
C GLN A 413 42.29 -2.87 41.23
N ARG A 414 42.27 -1.61 41.71
CA ARG A 414 41.78 -1.14 43.01
C ARG A 414 41.87 0.42 43.14
N PRO A 415 41.32 1.03 44.22
CA PRO A 415 40.90 2.43 44.35
C PRO A 415 41.96 3.34 45.00
N VAL A 416 41.65 4.65 45.21
CA VAL A 416 41.90 5.40 46.48
C VAL A 416 41.53 6.90 46.39
N ARG A 417 40.71 7.30 47.37
CA ARG A 417 40.63 8.55 48.17
C ARG A 417 40.19 9.92 47.64
N ALA A 418 39.40 10.52 48.53
CA ALA A 418 38.95 11.88 48.66
C ALA A 418 40.03 12.83 49.22
N ALA A 419 39.85 14.12 48.91
CA ALA A 419 40.22 15.30 49.71
C ALA A 419 39.27 16.43 49.25
N HIS A 420 38.36 16.99 50.05
CA HIS A 420 38.57 17.96 51.14
C HIS A 420 39.54 19.08 50.77
N GLY A 421 38.99 20.27 50.55
CA GLY A 421 39.70 21.51 50.25
C GLY A 421 38.75 22.70 50.40
N ASP A 422 38.58 23.10 51.66
CA ASP A 422 37.95 24.33 52.14
C ASP A 422 38.66 25.57 51.56
N GLY A 423 37.92 26.65 51.27
CA GLY A 423 38.49 27.86 50.67
C GLY A 423 37.56 29.07 50.69
N ARG A 424 37.44 29.69 51.86
CA ARG A 424 36.73 30.95 52.13
C ARG A 424 37.39 32.16 51.44
N GLY A 425 36.57 33.14 51.05
CA GLY A 425 36.92 34.56 50.88
C GLY A 425 35.77 35.31 50.18
N ARG A 426 34.85 36.03 50.88
CA ARG A 426 34.92 37.49 51.20
C ARG A 426 35.51 38.30 50.04
N SER A 427 34.92 39.37 49.51
CA SER A 427 33.98 40.41 49.98
C SER A 427 33.74 41.32 48.76
N GLY A 428 32.52 41.71 48.40
CA GLY A 428 31.92 42.97 48.83
C GLY A 428 32.39 44.19 48.01
N ARG A 429 31.56 44.68 47.05
CA ARG A 429 31.40 46.11 46.74
C ARG A 429 30.35 46.36 45.64
N ALA A 430 29.36 47.16 45.98
CA ALA A 430 28.57 48.01 45.10
C ALA A 430 28.41 49.37 45.84
N PRO A 431 27.90 50.45 45.24
CA PRO A 431 28.04 50.99 43.87
C PRO A 431 28.60 52.44 43.95
N PRO A 432 28.46 53.30 42.92
CA PRO A 432 27.46 54.36 43.12
C PRO A 432 26.72 54.86 41.86
N ALA A 433 25.58 55.51 42.18
CA ALA A 433 24.80 56.55 41.49
C ALA A 433 24.21 56.27 40.10
#